data_AF-A0A2W7MK33-F1
#
_entry.id   AF-A0A2W7MK33-F1
#
_cell.length_a   1.000
_cell.length_b   1.000
_cell.length_c   1.000
_cell.angle_alpha   90.00
_cell.angle_beta   90.00
_cell.angle_gamma   90.00
#
_symmetry.space_group_name_H-M   'P 1'
#
loop_
_entity.id
_entity.type
_entity.pdbx_description
1 polymer ?
#
loop_
_entity_poly.entity_id
_entity_poly.type
_entity_poly.pdbx_seq_one_letter_code
_entity_poly.pdbx_strand_id
1 'polypeptide(L)' 'MFQESVGIGLVIGAGVGIIIGLIFNFNIGFTIFIGSGLGLVIGSVIKMLFR' A
#
# COMPACT_ATOMS: atom_id res chain seq x y z
N MET A 1 -7.19 16.68 4.37
CA MET A 1 -6.41 16.02 5.43
C MET A 1 -6.62 14.50 5.52
N PHE A 2 -7.82 13.95 5.80
CA PHE A 2 -7.97 12.49 5.97
C PHE A 2 -7.79 11.68 4.68
N GLN A 3 -8.19 12.25 3.54
CA GLN A 3 -8.11 11.61 2.23
C GLN A 3 -6.67 11.60 1.67
N GLU A 4 -5.84 12.58 2.03
CA GLU A 4 -4.47 12.71 1.53
C GLU A 4 -3.52 11.67 2.14
N SER A 5 -3.54 11.48 3.47
CA SER A 5 -2.68 10.49 4.13
C SER A 5 -3.00 9.06 3.69
N VAL A 6 -4.29 8.73 3.54
CA VAL A 6 -4.75 7.43 3.04
C VAL A 6 -4.41 7.26 1.57
N GLY A 7 -4.56 8.32 0.76
CA GLY A 7 -4.20 8.33 -0.65
C GLY A 7 -2.71 8.05 -0.89
N ILE A 8 -1.83 8.69 -0.11
CA ILE A 8 -0.38 8.48 -0.21
C ILE A 8 -0.01 7.04 0.18
N GLY A 9 -0.56 6.51 1.27
CA GLY A 9 -0.31 5.13 1.70
C GLY A 9 -0.77 4.10 0.66
N LEU A 10 -1.92 4.33 0.03
CA LEU A 10 -2.45 3.48 -1.04
C LEU A 10 -1.55 3.51 -2.29
N VAL A 11 -1.11 4.70 -2.72
CA VAL A 11 -0.26 4.88 -3.91
C VAL A 11 1.11 4.24 -3.71
N ILE A 12 1.75 4.47 -2.56
CA ILE A 12 3.05 3.86 -2.25
C ILE A 12 2.90 2.34 -2.12
N GLY A 13 1.88 1.88 -1.39
CA GLY A 13 1.63 0.45 -1.21
C GLY A 13 1.38 -0.27 -2.55
N ALA A 14 0.55 0.30 -3.42
CA ALA A 14 0.29 -0.25 -4.74
C ALA A 14 1.55 -0.26 -5.62
N GLY A 15 2.32 0.83 -5.62
CA GLY A 15 3.56 0.95 -6.39
C GLY A 15 4.63 -0.07 -5.97
N VAL A 16 4.89 -0.18 -4.66
CA VAL A 16 5.82 -1.17 -4.09
C VAL A 16 5.32 -2.58 -4.36
N GLY A 17 4.01 -2.80 -4.22
CA GLY A 17 3.35 -4.03 -4.63
C GLY A 17 3.78 -4.40 -6.04
N ILE A 18 3.36 -3.63 -7.06
CA ILE A 18 3.62 -3.91 -8.47
C ILE A 18 5.09 -4.27 -8.73
N ILE A 19 6.04 -3.52 -8.17
CA ILE A 19 7.48 -3.77 -8.34
C ILE A 19 7.85 -5.17 -7.83
N ILE A 20 7.43 -5.53 -6.62
CA ILE A 20 7.67 -6.86 -6.05
C ILE A 20 6.98 -7.94 -6.91
N GLY A 21 5.74 -7.71 -7.33
CA GLY A 21 5.02 -8.67 -8.17
C GLY A 21 5.71 -8.94 -9.50
N LEU A 22 6.24 -7.90 -10.14
CA LEU A 22 7.01 -8.03 -11.38
C LEU A 22 8.32 -8.82 -11.16
N ILE A 23 9.03 -8.58 -10.04
CA ILE A 23 10.28 -9.31 -9.71
C ILE A 23 10.01 -10.80 -9.53
N PHE A 24 8.91 -11.16 -8.85
CA PHE A 24 8.56 -12.54 -8.55
C PHE A 24 7.61 -13.19 -9.56
N ASN A 25 7.35 -12.52 -10.71
CA ASN A 25 6.41 -12.94 -11.74
C ASN A 25 5.00 -13.32 -11.20
N PHE A 26 4.55 -12.58 -10.19
CA PHE A 26 3.19 -12.68 -9.67
C PHE A 26 2.20 -11.92 -10.55
N ASN A 27 0.94 -12.33 -10.49
CA ASN A 27 -0.15 -11.61 -11.13
C ASN A 27 -0.23 -10.17 -10.59
N ILE A 28 -0.09 -9.20 -11.49
CA ILE A 28 -0.11 -7.76 -11.17
C ILE A 28 -1.36 -7.33 -10.38
N GLY A 29 -2.53 -7.90 -10.66
CA GLY A 29 -3.76 -7.60 -9.93
C GLY A 29 -3.71 -8.07 -8.48
N PHE A 30 -3.20 -9.28 -8.24
CA PHE A 30 -3.00 -9.80 -6.88
C PHE A 30 -1.97 -8.97 -6.11
N THR A 31 -0.92 -8.56 -6.80
CA THR A 31 0.16 -7.78 -6.22
C THR A 31 -0.28 -6.36 -5.85
N ILE A 32 -1.05 -5.68 -6.70
CA ILE A 32 -1.66 -4.38 -6.39
C ILE A 32 -2.57 -4.52 -5.17
N PHE A 33 -3.38 -5.57 -5.11
CA PHE A 33 -4.31 -5.81 -4.01
C PHE A 33 -3.59 -5.95 -2.66
N ILE A 34 -2.54 -6.78 -2.60
CA ILE A 34 -1.74 -6.95 -1.39
C ILE A 34 -0.95 -5.69 -1.05
N GLY A 35 -0.27 -5.07 -2.04
CA GLY A 35 0.54 -3.88 -1.81
C GLY A 35 -0.28 -2.70 -1.27
N SER A 36 -1.43 -2.42 -1.90
CA SER A 36 -2.34 -1.35 -1.47
C SER A 36 -3.00 -1.66 -0.12
N GLY A 37 -3.40 -2.91 0.12
CA GLY A 37 -3.93 -3.33 1.41
C GLY A 37 -2.93 -3.17 2.55
N LEU A 38 -1.69 -3.62 2.36
CA LEU A 38 -0.62 -3.45 3.35
C LEU A 38 -0.24 -1.97 3.56
N GLY A 39 -0.20 -1.17 2.50
CA GLY A 39 0.04 0.27 2.58
C GLY A 39 -1.02 1.01 3.41
N LEU A 40 -2.29 0.63 3.28
CA LEU A 40 -3.38 1.16 4.09
C LEU A 40 -3.28 0.72 5.56
N VAL A 41 -2.97 -0.55 5.82
CA VAL A 41 -2.83 -1.08 7.18
C VAL A 41 -1.67 -0.37 7.90
N ILE A 42 -0.50 -0.26 7.26
CA ILE A 42 0.66 0.43 7.84
C ILE A 42 0.36 1.91 8.07
N GLY A 43 -0.27 2.59 7.10
CA GLY A 43 -0.68 4.00 7.26
C GLY A 43 -1.67 4.19 8.42
N SER A 44 -2.59 3.26 8.61
CA SER A 44 -3.53 3.25 9.74
C SER A 44 -2.84 3.02 11.09
N VAL A 45 -1.87 2.09 11.15
CA VAL A 45 -1.12 1.76 12.37
C VAL A 45 -0.23 2.93 12.80
N ILE A 46 0.52 3.52 11.87
CA ILE A 46 1.34 4.71 12.13
C ILE A 46 0.45 5.83 12.69
N LYS A 47 -0.71 6.07 12.08
CA LYS A 47 -1.65 7.07 12.58
C LYS A 47 -2.12 6.80 14.01
N MET A 48 -2.36 5.54 14.38
CA MET A 48 -2.73 5.19 15.75
C MET A 48 -1.59 5.44 16.74
N LEU A 49 -0.34 5.23 16.32
CA LEU A 49 0.86 5.42 17.14
C LEU A 49 1.20 6.90 17.39
N PHE A 50 0.95 7.77 16.40
CA PHE A 50 1.26 9.21 16.48
C PHE A 50 0.03 10.09 16.76
N ARG A 51 -1.00 9.52 17.40
CA ARG A 51 -2.27 10.17 17.66
C ARG A 51 -2.31 10.93 18.98
#